data_AF-A0A6I8VLC4-F1
#
_entry.id   AF-A0A6I8VLC4-F1
#
_cell.length_a   1.000
_cell.length_b   1.000
_cell.length_c   1.000
_cell.angle_alpha   90.00
_cell.angle_beta   90.00
_cell.angle_gamma   90.00
#
_symmetry.space_group_name_H-M   'P 1'
#
loop_
_entity.id
_entity.type
_entity.pdbx_description
1 polymer ?
#
loop_
_entity_poly.entity_id
_entity_poly.type
_entity_poly.pdbx_seq_one_letter_code
_entity_poly.pdbx_strand_id
1 'polypeptide(L)'
;MILANRFCYCMSLRAGCFILSIISVFVCSMHIYNFNVKMGDNHTNIDSVVFPEGVTQILFRLMPEFLTIIAVFFLLTALTTNLIHLILITLTFEVTQLLYQFLYSIVATALNINVTVRMGVYSSAVYWGFISGWIVFSAYFVYIILSYYQKTLAMMQHEVSY
;
A
#
# COMPACT_ATOMS: atom_id res chain seq x y z
N MET A 1 -31.74 14.87 12.82
CA MET A 1 -30.62 15.37 11.97
C MET A 1 -29.27 14.73 12.26
N ILE A 2 -28.88 14.53 13.54
CA ILE A 2 -27.56 13.97 13.90
C ILE A 2 -27.32 12.55 13.33
N LEU A 3 -28.34 11.68 13.36
CA LEU A 3 -28.23 10.31 12.85
C LEU A 3 -28.02 10.26 11.32
N ALA A 4 -28.77 11.05 10.55
CA ALA A 4 -28.62 11.13 9.08
C ALA A 4 -27.23 11.65 8.67
N ASN A 5 -26.68 12.62 9.40
CA ASN A 5 -25.34 13.13 9.14
C ASN A 5 -24.25 12.07 9.44
N ARG A 6 -24.43 11.28 10.51
CA ARG A 6 -23.54 10.13 10.82
C ARG A 6 -23.60 9.04 9.75
N PHE A 7 -24.80 8.71 9.25
CA PHE A 7 -24.96 7.74 8.17
C PHE A 7 -24.34 8.21 6.84
N CYS A 8 -24.56 9.46 6.47
CA CYS A 8 -24.00 10.05 5.25
C CYS A 8 -22.46 10.09 5.31
N TYR A 9 -21.90 10.43 6.48
CA TYR A 9 -20.46 10.38 6.72
C TYR A 9 -19.89 8.96 6.66
N CYS A 10 -20.59 7.96 7.20
CA CYS A 10 -20.18 6.55 7.11
C CYS A 10 -20.16 6.05 5.65
N MET A 11 -21.19 6.41 4.87
CA MET A 11 -21.23 6.09 3.42
C MET A 11 -20.12 6.78 2.65
N SER A 12 -19.81 8.05 2.98
CA SER A 12 -18.68 8.78 2.41
C SER A 12 -17.34 8.14 2.74
N LEU A 13 -17.12 7.69 3.99
CA LEU A 13 -15.90 6.97 4.36
C LEU A 13 -15.79 5.60 3.67
N ARG A 14 -16.90 4.86 3.56
CA ARG A 14 -16.93 3.58 2.84
C ARG A 14 -16.57 3.76 1.37
N ALA A 15 -17.09 4.81 0.73
CA ALA A 15 -16.71 5.17 -0.62
C ALA A 15 -15.22 5.57 -0.71
N GLY A 16 -14.71 6.32 0.27
CA GLY A 16 -13.28 6.66 0.36
C GLY A 16 -12.38 5.43 0.46
N CYS A 17 -12.68 4.50 1.37
CA CYS A 17 -11.97 3.23 1.48
C CYS A 17 -11.99 2.44 0.17
N PHE A 18 -13.14 2.39 -0.50
CA PHE A 18 -13.29 1.68 -1.77
C PHE A 18 -12.46 2.31 -2.90
N ILE A 19 -12.53 3.63 -3.07
CA ILE A 19 -11.77 4.35 -4.11
C ILE A 19 -10.26 4.20 -3.87
N LEU A 20 -9.80 4.39 -2.63
CA LEU A 20 -8.38 4.24 -2.29
C LEU A 20 -7.89 2.82 -2.49
N SER A 21 -8.73 1.81 -2.24
CA SER A 21 -8.41 0.40 -2.51
C SER A 21 -8.20 0.12 -4.00
N ILE A 22 -8.99 0.75 -4.87
CA ILE A 22 -8.82 0.60 -6.33
C ILE A 22 -7.53 1.29 -6.77
N ILE A 23 -7.27 2.49 -6.25
CA ILE A 23 -6.05 3.24 -6.56
C ILE A 23 -4.82 2.44 -6.11
N SER A 24 -4.83 1.87 -4.91
CA SER A 24 -3.69 1.10 -4.41
C SER A 24 -3.41 -0.12 -5.29
N VAL A 25 -4.42 -0.93 -5.62
CA VAL A 25 -4.26 -2.08 -6.53
C VAL A 25 -3.75 -1.67 -7.90
N PHE A 26 -4.24 -0.55 -8.44
CA PHE A 26 -3.78 -0.02 -9.72
C PHE A 26 -2.31 0.36 -9.66
N VAL A 27 -1.87 1.08 -8.62
CA VAL A 27 -0.47 1.47 -8.48
C VAL A 27 0.43 0.27 -8.24
N CYS A 28 0.01 -0.70 -7.41
CA CYS A 28 0.73 -1.96 -7.22
C CYS A 28 0.92 -2.70 -8.55
N SER A 29 -0.16 -2.80 -9.34
CA SER A 29 -0.13 -3.46 -10.65
C SER A 29 0.82 -2.74 -11.62
N MET A 30 0.79 -1.41 -11.65
CA MET A 30 1.72 -0.60 -12.46
C MET A 30 3.16 -0.75 -12.01
N HIS A 31 3.42 -0.83 -10.70
CA HIS A 31 4.76 -1.03 -10.18
C HIS A 31 5.32 -2.43 -10.53
N ILE A 32 4.51 -3.48 -10.36
CA ILE A 32 4.85 -4.86 -10.79
C ILE A 32 5.09 -4.92 -12.30
N TYR A 33 4.23 -4.28 -13.10
CA TYR A 33 4.38 -4.25 -14.56
C TYR A 33 5.67 -3.53 -15.00
N ASN A 34 5.92 -2.33 -14.47
CA ASN A 34 7.12 -1.56 -14.79
C ASN A 34 8.40 -2.32 -14.40
N PHE A 35 8.34 -3.07 -13.30
CA PHE A 35 9.43 -3.94 -12.88
C PHE A 35 9.64 -5.11 -13.86
N ASN A 36 8.58 -5.83 -14.23
CA ASN A 36 8.64 -6.94 -15.18
C ASN A 36 9.12 -6.51 -16.57
N VAL A 37 8.66 -5.37 -17.08
CA VAL A 37 9.11 -4.82 -18.37
C VAL A 37 10.60 -4.50 -18.33
N LYS A 38 11.08 -3.83 -17.27
CA LYS A 38 12.50 -3.53 -17.10
C LYS A 38 13.39 -4.78 -16.98
N MET A 39 12.86 -5.87 -16.43
CA MET A 39 13.57 -7.16 -16.45
C MET A 39 13.54 -7.85 -17.80
N GLY A 40 12.41 -7.80 -18.51
CA GLY A 40 12.26 -8.41 -19.83
C GLY A 40 13.17 -7.77 -20.88
N ASP A 41 13.29 -6.44 -20.87
CA ASP A 41 14.16 -5.69 -21.79
C ASP A 41 15.66 -5.96 -21.54
N ASN A 42 16.03 -6.22 -20.29
CA ASN A 42 17.41 -6.57 -19.93
C ASN A 42 17.82 -7.99 -20.36
N HIS A 43 16.86 -8.84 -20.71
CA HIS A 43 17.15 -10.19 -21.19
C HIS A 43 17.48 -10.22 -22.70
N THR A 44 17.16 -9.14 -23.43
CA THR A 44 17.33 -9.02 -24.89
C THR A 44 18.43 -8.02 -25.30
N ASN A 45 18.77 -7.04 -24.45
CA ASN A 45 19.87 -6.10 -24.68
C ASN A 45 21.09 -6.45 -23.81
N ILE A 46 22.18 -6.89 -24.46
CA ILE A 46 23.44 -7.32 -23.82
C ILE A 46 24.20 -6.15 -23.13
N ASP A 47 23.76 -4.90 -23.35
CA ASP A 47 24.38 -3.69 -22.76
C ASP A 47 23.46 -2.88 -21.81
N SER A 48 22.24 -3.32 -21.52
CA SER A 48 21.35 -2.57 -20.62
C SER A 48 21.47 -3.08 -19.18
N VAL A 49 22.05 -2.22 -18.32
CA VAL A 49 22.04 -2.25 -16.85
C VAL A 49 21.47 -3.56 -16.27
N VAL A 50 22.30 -4.60 -16.25
CA VAL A 50 22.00 -5.85 -15.56
C VAL A 50 21.79 -5.48 -14.10
N PHE A 51 20.54 -5.51 -13.62
CA PHE A 51 20.27 -5.46 -12.20
C PHE A 51 20.85 -6.76 -11.64
N PRO A 52 21.95 -6.73 -10.87
CA PRO A 52 22.49 -7.95 -10.26
C PRO A 52 21.63 -8.33 -9.05
N GLU A 53 20.31 -8.13 -9.15
CA GLU A 53 19.37 -8.49 -8.11
C GLU A 53 19.09 -9.98 -8.29
N GLY A 54 19.65 -10.81 -7.40
CA GLY A 54 19.27 -12.22 -7.34
C GLY A 54 17.76 -12.35 -7.14
N VAL A 55 17.17 -13.47 -7.58
CA VAL A 55 15.71 -13.79 -7.46
C VAL A 55 15.13 -13.47 -6.07
N THR A 56 15.94 -13.60 -5.02
CA THR A 56 15.58 -13.27 -3.64
C THR A 56 15.41 -11.76 -3.39
N GLN A 57 16.29 -10.91 -3.92
CA GLN A 57 16.20 -9.45 -3.77
C GLN A 57 14.98 -8.88 -4.49
N ILE A 58 14.67 -9.46 -5.64
CA ILE A 58 13.48 -9.17 -6.44
C ILE A 58 12.21 -9.46 -5.63
N LEU A 59 12.16 -10.65 -5.03
CA LEU A 59 11.03 -11.06 -4.20
C LEU A 59 10.84 -10.12 -3.01
N PHE A 60 11.93 -9.74 -2.32
CA PHE A 60 11.86 -8.79 -1.21
C PHE A 60 11.38 -7.41 -1.63
N ARG A 61 11.74 -6.96 -2.83
CA ARG A 61 11.30 -5.65 -3.36
C ARG A 61 9.81 -5.62 -3.71
N LEU A 62 9.26 -6.73 -4.23
CA LEU A 62 7.84 -6.85 -4.60
C LEU A 62 6.94 -7.33 -3.46
N MET A 63 7.51 -7.90 -2.39
CA MET A 63 6.77 -8.35 -1.20
C MET A 63 5.75 -7.32 -0.67
N PRO A 64 6.06 -6.01 -0.53
CA PRO A 64 5.08 -5.02 -0.08
C PRO A 64 3.86 -4.93 -1.00
N GLU A 65 4.03 -5.07 -2.32
CA GLU A 65 2.91 -5.00 -3.28
C GLU A 65 1.94 -6.16 -3.12
N PHE A 66 2.46 -7.37 -2.89
CA PHE A 66 1.62 -8.55 -2.63
C PHE A 66 0.85 -8.40 -1.31
N LEU A 67 1.48 -7.83 -0.28
CA LEU A 67 0.83 -7.53 0.99
C LEU A 67 -0.29 -6.50 0.81
N THR A 68 -0.11 -5.46 -0.03
CA THR A 68 -1.17 -4.48 -0.35
C THR A 68 -2.37 -5.16 -0.99
N ILE A 69 -2.11 -6.02 -1.98
CA ILE A 69 -3.18 -6.72 -2.70
C ILE A 69 -4.00 -7.56 -1.71
N ILE A 70 -3.35 -8.32 -0.83
CA ILE A 70 -4.01 -9.10 0.22
C ILE A 70 -4.80 -8.19 1.18
N ALA A 71 -4.21 -7.09 1.63
CA ALA A 71 -4.85 -6.14 2.54
C ALA A 71 -6.13 -5.53 1.93
N VAL A 72 -6.08 -5.18 0.65
CA VAL A 72 -7.21 -4.65 -0.11
C VAL A 72 -8.32 -5.68 -0.25
N PHE A 73 -8.00 -6.95 -0.52
CA PHE A 73 -9.02 -8.01 -0.56
C PHE A 73 -9.73 -8.15 0.79
N PHE A 74 -9.00 -8.11 1.90
CA PHE A 74 -9.61 -8.11 3.23
C PHE A 74 -10.47 -6.86 3.47
N LEU A 75 -10.03 -5.69 3.01
CA LEU A 75 -10.80 -4.45 3.17
C LEU A 75 -12.09 -4.49 2.37
N LEU A 76 -12.04 -4.91 1.11
CA LEU A 76 -13.22 -5.06 0.26
C LEU A 76 -14.22 -6.06 0.85
N THR A 77 -13.72 -7.18 1.38
CA THR A 77 -14.54 -8.18 2.09
C THR A 77 -15.15 -7.60 3.36
N ALA A 78 -14.40 -6.80 4.13
CA ALA A 78 -14.91 -6.12 5.31
C ALA A 78 -16.01 -5.12 4.96
N LEU A 79 -15.84 -4.37 3.86
CA LEU A 79 -16.82 -3.41 3.38
C LEU A 79 -18.10 -4.10 2.90
N THR A 80 -18.08 -5.34 2.42
CA THR A 80 -19.30 -6.06 1.99
C THR A 80 -19.96 -6.85 3.12
N THR A 81 -19.18 -7.44 4.01
CA THR A 81 -19.67 -8.34 5.07
C THR A 81 -19.86 -7.67 6.43
N ASN A 82 -19.49 -6.38 6.57
CA ASN A 82 -19.50 -5.61 7.83
C ASN A 82 -18.69 -6.26 8.97
N LEU A 83 -17.73 -7.13 8.65
CA LEU A 83 -16.95 -7.86 9.63
C LEU A 83 -15.79 -6.99 10.15
N ILE A 84 -16.00 -6.35 11.32
CA ILE A 84 -15.10 -5.33 11.85
C ILE A 84 -13.65 -5.82 12.06
N HIS A 85 -13.47 -7.10 12.37
CA HIS A 85 -12.15 -7.69 12.59
C HIS A 85 -11.29 -7.70 11.31
N LEU A 86 -11.90 -7.82 10.12
CA LEU A 86 -11.15 -7.73 8.87
C LEU A 86 -10.57 -6.33 8.64
N ILE A 87 -11.25 -5.28 9.11
CA ILE A 87 -10.74 -3.89 9.03
C ILE A 87 -9.45 -3.75 9.84
N LEU A 88 -9.41 -4.36 11.03
CA LEU A 88 -8.21 -4.35 11.87
C LEU A 88 -7.08 -5.16 11.22
N ILE A 89 -7.39 -6.31 10.62
CA ILE A 89 -6.41 -7.10 9.86
C ILE A 89 -5.84 -6.25 8.73
N THR A 90 -6.68 -5.62 7.88
CA THR A 90 -6.20 -4.70 6.83
C THR A 90 -5.28 -3.62 7.39
N LEU A 91 -5.65 -2.97 8.50
CA LEU A 91 -4.84 -1.92 9.12
C LEU A 91 -3.44 -2.44 9.50
N THR A 92 -3.36 -3.66 10.07
CA THR A 92 -2.06 -4.26 10.40
C THR A 92 -1.20 -4.54 9.18
N PHE A 93 -1.80 -4.99 8.07
CA PHE A 93 -1.07 -5.22 6.82
C PHE A 93 -0.56 -3.90 6.23
N GLU A 94 -1.39 -2.87 6.14
CA GLU A 94 -1.01 -1.55 5.62
C GLU A 94 0.14 -0.91 6.40
N VAL A 95 0.10 -0.97 7.73
CA VAL A 95 1.17 -0.46 8.59
C VAL A 95 2.45 -1.28 8.43
N THR A 96 2.32 -2.62 8.41
CA THR A 96 3.48 -3.52 8.24
C THR A 96 4.16 -3.29 6.90
N GLN A 97 3.39 -3.12 5.83
CA GLN A 97 3.90 -2.81 4.51
C GLN A 97 4.63 -1.47 4.48
N LEU A 98 4.03 -0.41 5.04
CA LEU A 98 4.65 0.92 5.08
C LEU A 98 6.01 0.86 5.77
N LEU A 99 6.08 0.20 6.93
CA LEU A 99 7.32 0.02 7.68
C LEU A 99 8.33 -0.82 6.90
N TYR A 100 7.88 -1.93 6.30
CA TYR A 100 8.73 -2.82 5.51
C TYR A 100 9.37 -2.07 4.34
N GLN A 101 8.57 -1.34 3.56
CA GLN A 101 9.04 -0.64 2.38
C GLN A 101 10.03 0.47 2.74
N PHE A 102 9.74 1.24 3.80
CA PHE A 102 10.66 2.27 4.30
C PHE A 102 11.98 1.68 4.80
N LEU A 103 11.94 0.63 5.62
CA LEU A 103 13.13 -0.03 6.14
C LEU A 103 13.96 -0.67 5.03
N TYR A 104 13.30 -1.37 4.10
CA TYR A 104 13.95 -1.95 2.93
C TYR A 104 14.65 -0.86 2.11
N SER A 105 13.99 0.28 1.84
CA SER A 105 14.59 1.39 1.11
C SER A 105 15.84 1.94 1.78
N ILE A 106 15.83 2.11 3.11
CA ILE A 106 17.00 2.57 3.87
C ILE A 106 18.12 1.54 3.80
N VAL A 107 17.83 0.28 4.14
CA VAL A 107 18.83 -0.79 4.23
C VAL A 107 19.45 -1.07 2.85
N ALA A 108 18.63 -1.19 1.81
CA ALA A 108 19.11 -1.42 0.45
C ALA A 108 19.96 -0.26 -0.07
N THR A 109 19.64 0.99 0.31
CA THR A 109 20.42 2.16 -0.06
C THR A 109 21.74 2.23 0.73
N ALA A 110 21.71 1.96 2.04
CA ALA A 110 22.90 1.95 2.90
C ALA A 110 23.91 0.87 2.48
N LEU A 111 23.42 -0.28 2.01
CA LEU A 111 24.26 -1.37 1.50
C LEU A 111 24.70 -1.17 0.04
N ASN A 112 24.32 -0.06 -0.62
CA ASN A 112 24.55 0.18 -2.06
C ASN A 112 24.01 -0.92 -2.99
N ILE A 113 23.03 -1.69 -2.53
CA ILE A 113 22.35 -2.75 -3.29
C ILE A 113 21.20 -2.16 -4.11
N ASN A 114 20.63 -1.03 -3.68
CA ASN A 114 19.55 -0.37 -4.39
C ASN A 114 20.02 0.17 -5.75
N VAL A 115 19.70 -0.59 -6.81
CA VAL A 115 20.15 -0.30 -8.17
C VAL A 115 19.60 1.03 -8.67
N THR A 116 18.37 1.40 -8.29
CA THR A 116 17.76 2.67 -8.71
C THR A 116 18.51 3.87 -8.14
N VAL A 117 18.97 3.80 -6.89
CA VAL A 117 19.77 4.88 -6.29
C VAL A 117 21.18 4.92 -6.89
N ARG A 118 21.75 3.75 -7.23
CA ARG A 118 23.11 3.64 -7.78
C ARG A 118 23.26 4.20 -9.20
N MET A 119 22.17 4.34 -9.96
CA MET A 119 22.22 4.89 -11.33
C MET A 119 22.57 6.39 -11.40
N GLY A 120 22.54 7.12 -10.28
CA GLY A 120 22.96 8.52 -10.21
C GLY A 120 21.99 9.41 -9.44
N VAL A 121 22.37 10.68 -9.26
CA VAL A 121 21.68 11.65 -8.39
C VAL A 121 20.21 11.85 -8.80
N TYR A 122 19.93 11.97 -10.10
CA TYR A 122 18.56 12.14 -10.60
C TYR A 122 17.68 10.93 -10.28
N SER A 123 18.17 9.71 -10.55
CA SER A 123 17.44 8.47 -10.27
C SER A 123 17.22 8.24 -8.77
N SER A 124 18.20 8.63 -7.94
CA SER A 124 18.07 8.63 -6.48
C SER A 124 16.99 9.61 -5.99
N ALA A 125 16.97 10.84 -6.51
CA ALA A 125 15.96 11.83 -6.15
C ALA A 125 14.55 11.37 -6.54
N VAL A 126 14.38 10.79 -7.72
CA VAL A 126 13.09 10.22 -8.16
C VAL A 126 12.67 9.05 -7.28
N TYR A 127 13.61 8.17 -6.90
CA TYR A 127 13.33 7.04 -6.00
C TYR A 127 12.84 7.51 -4.63
N TRP A 128 13.55 8.43 -3.98
CA TRP A 128 13.14 8.96 -2.67
C TRP A 128 11.87 9.78 -2.75
N GLY A 129 11.65 10.51 -3.85
CA GLY A 129 10.38 11.17 -4.15
C GLY A 129 9.23 10.16 -4.19
N PHE A 130 9.38 9.05 -4.90
CA PHE A 130 8.40 7.96 -4.94
C PHE A 130 8.14 7.37 -3.55
N ILE A 131 9.19 7.03 -2.79
CA ILE A 131 9.05 6.49 -1.42
C ILE A 131 8.32 7.48 -0.50
N SER A 132 8.65 8.76 -0.57
CA SER A 132 7.97 9.79 0.23
C SER A 132 6.49 9.95 -0.13
N GLY A 133 6.16 9.96 -1.42
CA GLY A 133 4.79 10.02 -1.90
C GLY A 133 3.99 8.79 -1.47
N TRP A 134 4.60 7.60 -1.52
CA TRP A 134 3.99 6.36 -1.05
C TRP A 134 3.68 6.41 0.45
N ILE A 135 4.61 6.88 1.27
CA ILE A 135 4.41 7.03 2.72
C ILE A 135 3.22 7.96 3.01
N VAL A 136 3.13 9.11 2.32
CA VAL A 136 2.01 10.04 2.51
C VAL A 136 0.69 9.40 2.09
N PHE A 137 0.65 8.71 0.95
CA PHE A 137 -0.54 8.02 0.47
C PHE A 137 -0.98 6.93 1.44
N SER A 138 -0.07 6.05 1.87
CA SER A 138 -0.36 4.97 2.81
C SER A 138 -0.76 5.51 4.19
N ALA A 139 -0.13 6.57 4.70
CA ALA A 139 -0.53 7.21 5.95
C ALA A 139 -1.96 7.77 5.86
N TYR A 140 -2.31 8.40 4.74
CA TYR A 140 -3.68 8.86 4.48
C TYR A 140 -4.66 7.70 4.40
N PHE A 141 -4.28 6.60 3.75
CA PHE A 141 -5.13 5.41 3.64
C PHE A 141 -5.39 4.76 5.00
N VAL A 142 -4.35 4.59 5.82
CA VAL A 142 -4.43 4.14 7.21
C VAL A 142 -5.36 5.05 8.03
N TYR A 143 -5.23 6.37 7.88
CA TYR A 143 -6.10 7.33 8.56
C TYR A 143 -7.57 7.16 8.20
N ILE A 144 -7.90 6.96 6.92
CA ILE A 144 -9.27 6.74 6.46
C ILE A 144 -9.82 5.41 6.97
N ILE A 145 -9.04 4.33 6.91
CA ILE A 145 -9.43 3.00 7.44
C ILE A 145 -9.69 3.06 8.95
N LEU A 146 -8.81 3.72 9.70
CA LEU A 146 -8.94 3.88 11.15
C LEU A 146 -10.15 4.73 11.52
N SER A 147 -10.40 5.81 10.77
CA SER A 147 -11.60 6.65 10.93
C SER A 147 -12.88 5.84 10.66
N TYR A 148 -12.85 4.96 9.65
CA TYR A 148 -13.97 4.07 9.34
C TYR A 148 -14.20 3.05 10.47
N TYR A 149 -13.12 2.42 10.96
CA TYR A 149 -13.16 1.50 12.09
C TYR A 149 -13.79 2.13 13.34
N GLN A 150 -13.32 3.32 13.74
CA GLN A 150 -13.83 4.02 14.93
C GLN A 150 -15.33 4.33 14.82
N LYS A 151 -15.79 4.75 13.63
CA LYS A 151 -17.21 5.04 13.40
C LYS A 151 -18.06 3.79 13.43
N THR A 152 -17.61 2.70 12.81
CA THR A 152 -18.32 1.41 12.85
C THR A 152 -18.42 0.87 14.28
N LEU A 153 -17.33 0.95 15.06
CA LEU A 153 -17.33 0.56 16.47
C LEU A 153 -18.34 1.37 17.31
N ALA A 154 -18.36 2.69 17.12
CA ALA A 154 -19.28 3.57 17.84
C ALA A 154 -20.76 3.31 17.49
N MET A 155 -21.06 2.86 16.27
CA MET A 155 -22.43 2.47 15.89
C MET A 155 -22.85 1.16 16.57
N MET A 156 -21.97 0.14 16.59
CA MET A 156 -22.28 -1.12 17.25
C MET A 156 -22.48 -0.97 18.77
N GLN A 157 -21.72 -0.09 19.43
CA GLN A 157 -21.90 0.18 20.87
C GLN A 157 -23.26 0.82 21.20
N HIS A 158 -23.81 1.62 20.28
CA HIS A 158 -25.13 2.23 20.44
C HIS A 158 -26.28 1.23 20.21
N GLU A 159 -26.09 0.18 19.41
CA GLU A 159 -27.10 -0.88 19.21
C GLU A 159 -27.20 -1.84 20.41
N VAL A 160 -26.11 -2.03 21.17
CA VAL A 160 -26.08 -2.91 22.36
C VAL A 160 -26.72 -2.26 23.60
N SER A 161 -26.95 -0.94 23.57
CA SER A 161 -27.45 -0.16 24.72
C SER A 161 -28.98 0.06 24.72
N TYR A 162 -29.72 -0.63 23.83
CA TYR A 162 -31.18 -0.62 23.76
C TYR A 162 -31.78 -2.00 24.03
#